data_AF-A0A385DE83-F1
#
_entry.id   AF-A0A385DE83-F1
#
_cell.length_a   1.000
_cell.length_b   1.000
_cell.length_c   1.000
_cell.angle_alpha   90.00
_cell.angle_beta   90.00
_cell.angle_gamma   90.00
#
_symmetry.space_group_name_H-M   'P 1'
#
loop_
_entity.id
_entity.type
_entity.pdbx_description
1 polymer ?
#
loop_
_entity_poly.entity_id
_entity_poly.type
_entity_poly.pdbx_seq_one_letter_code
_entity_poly.pdbx_strand_id
1 'polypeptide(L)'
;MGDQEADIGRIKESARALKRVHDTFEKRSNPAKGYGMSEMGSQKLLDAFDEFDSNWKIRRRKLMEELDKLHKITKTAADSYEELDSELARALREADKESGKGKKGGGS
;
A
#
# COMPACT_ATOMS: atom_id res chain seq x y z
N MET A 1 -5.65 21.61 -9.91
CA MET A 1 -4.60 20.57 -9.90
C MET A 1 -4.12 20.24 -8.48
N GLY A 2 -3.97 21.20 -7.56
CA GLY A 2 -3.50 20.91 -6.19
C GLY A 2 -4.35 19.94 -5.35
N ASP A 3 -5.68 19.90 -5.52
CA ASP A 3 -6.55 18.95 -4.79
C ASP A 3 -6.36 17.49 -5.26
N GLN A 4 -6.27 17.29 -6.58
CA GLN A 4 -6.00 16.00 -7.20
C GLN A 4 -4.59 15.47 -6.85
N GLU A 5 -3.57 16.34 -6.88
CA GLU A 5 -2.21 15.99 -6.43
C GLU A 5 -2.19 15.60 -4.94
N ALA A 6 -2.92 16.33 -4.09
CA ALA A 6 -3.05 16.01 -2.67
C ALA A 6 -3.72 14.65 -2.44
N ASP A 7 -4.76 14.32 -3.21
CA ASP A 7 -5.44 13.03 -3.14
C ASP A 7 -4.56 11.87 -3.62
N ILE A 8 -3.81 12.04 -4.72
CA ILE A 8 -2.81 11.05 -5.16
C ILE A 8 -1.77 10.83 -4.05
N GLY A 9 -1.32 11.90 -3.41
CA GLY A 9 -0.44 11.84 -2.25
C GLY A 9 -0.99 10.99 -1.11
N ARG A 10 -2.25 11.19 -0.72
CA ARG A 10 -2.95 10.42 0.32
C ARG A 10 -3.09 8.95 -0.05
N ILE A 11 -3.39 8.64 -1.31
CA ILE A 11 -3.50 7.25 -1.80
C ILE A 11 -2.13 6.56 -1.71
N LYS A 12 -1.05 7.24 -2.14
CA LYS A 12 0.32 6.71 -2.01
C LYS A 12 0.72 6.46 -0.55
N GLU A 13 0.38 7.38 0.34
CA GLU A 13 0.62 7.20 1.77
C GLU A 13 -0.13 6.00 2.33
N SER A 14 -1.40 5.84 1.96
CA SER A 14 -2.23 4.69 2.35
C SER A 14 -1.62 3.38 1.88
N ALA A 15 -1.17 3.30 0.63
CA ALA A 15 -0.48 2.12 0.10
C ALA A 15 0.79 1.80 0.92
N ARG A 16 1.58 2.80 1.29
CA ARG A 16 2.78 2.62 2.13
C ARG A 16 2.42 2.16 3.55
N ALA A 17 1.35 2.71 4.13
CA ALA A 17 0.88 2.31 5.45
C ALA A 17 0.45 0.84 5.48
N LEU A 18 -0.32 0.41 4.49
CA LEU A 18 -0.73 -0.99 4.33
C LEU A 18 0.48 -1.93 4.23
N LYS A 19 1.50 -1.56 3.43
CA LYS A 19 2.73 -2.33 3.32
C LYS A 19 3.48 -2.43 4.65
N ARG A 20 3.57 -1.34 5.43
CA ARG A 20 4.21 -1.35 6.75
C ARG A 20 3.49 -2.27 7.73
N VAL A 21 2.15 -2.26 7.73
CA VAL A 21 1.35 -3.15 8.57
C VAL A 21 1.59 -4.61 8.16
N HIS A 22 1.50 -4.90 6.85
CA HIS A 22 1.83 -6.22 6.30
C HIS A 22 3.20 -6.73 6.79
N ASP A 23 4.25 -5.91 6.63
CA ASP A 23 5.63 -6.30 6.99
C ASP A 23 5.82 -6.47 8.48
N THR A 24 5.06 -5.73 9.30
CA THR A 24 5.06 -5.90 10.75
C THR A 24 4.48 -7.24 11.13
N PHE A 25 3.34 -7.61 10.54
CA PHE A 25 2.80 -8.95 10.72
C PHE A 25 3.78 -10.00 10.23
N GLU A 26 4.37 -9.87 9.03
CA GLU A 26 5.34 -10.81 8.47
C GLU A 26 6.52 -11.07 9.41
N LYS A 27 7.13 -10.00 9.96
CA LYS A 27 8.31 -10.09 10.84
C LYS A 27 8.00 -10.58 12.25
N ARG A 28 6.81 -10.28 12.79
CA ARG A 28 6.44 -10.61 14.19
C ARG A 28 5.46 -11.78 14.20
N SER A 29 5.99 -12.97 13.99
CA SER A 29 5.18 -14.04 13.42
C SER A 29 4.27 -14.81 14.37
N ASN A 30 4.72 -15.04 15.60
CA ASN A 30 3.97 -15.80 16.58
C ASN A 30 4.21 -15.25 17.99
N PRO A 31 3.19 -14.67 18.66
CA PRO A 31 3.31 -14.16 20.02
C PRO A 31 3.34 -15.27 21.10
N ALA A 32 2.93 -16.50 20.76
CA ALA A 32 3.03 -17.68 21.63
C ALA A 32 4.40 -18.38 21.53
N LYS A 33 5.25 -17.98 20.57
CA LYS A 33 6.57 -18.60 20.38
C LYS A 33 7.45 -18.36 21.62
N GLY A 34 7.94 -19.45 22.21
CA GLY A 34 8.84 -19.42 23.36
C GLY A 34 8.18 -19.68 24.71
N TYR A 35 6.87 -19.95 24.75
CA TYR A 35 6.17 -20.40 25.96
C TYR A 35 5.88 -21.90 25.87
N GLY A 36 6.78 -22.73 26.41
CA GLY A 36 6.66 -24.18 26.48
C GLY A 36 6.30 -24.69 27.89
N MET A 37 6.38 -26.01 28.08
CA MET A 37 6.02 -26.66 29.36
C MET A 37 6.89 -26.19 30.52
N SER A 38 8.16 -25.88 30.26
CA SER A 38 9.11 -25.34 31.24
C SER A 38 8.69 -23.98 31.78
N GLU A 39 7.97 -23.17 31.00
CA GLU A 39 7.55 -21.83 31.39
C GLU A 39 6.15 -21.82 32.01
N MET A 40 5.24 -22.69 31.54
CA MET A 40 3.81 -22.66 31.89
C MET A 40 3.43 -23.58 33.05
N GLY A 41 4.15 -24.70 33.25
CA GLY A 41 3.90 -25.66 34.33
C GLY A 41 2.50 -26.31 34.36
N SER A 42 1.69 -26.11 33.30
CA SER A 42 0.29 -26.54 33.22
C SER A 42 -0.06 -27.01 31.82
N GLN A 43 -0.46 -28.27 31.70
CA GLN A 43 -0.85 -28.87 30.43
C GLN A 43 -2.03 -28.13 29.79
N LYS A 44 -3.02 -27.71 30.59
CA LYS A 44 -4.19 -26.99 30.09
C LYS A 44 -3.83 -25.63 29.49
N LEU A 45 -2.82 -24.95 30.04
CA LEU A 45 -2.34 -23.69 29.47
C LEU A 45 -1.58 -23.92 28.17
N LEU A 46 -0.78 -24.99 28.08
CA LEU A 46 -0.11 -25.37 26.84
C LEU A 46 -1.11 -25.67 25.72
N ASP A 47 -2.12 -26.50 26.00
CA ASP A 47 -3.13 -26.86 25.00
C ASP A 47 -3.84 -25.61 24.44
N ALA A 48 -4.16 -24.65 25.32
CA ALA A 48 -4.76 -23.37 24.92
C ALA A 48 -3.81 -22.50 24.09
N PHE A 49 -2.51 -22.47 24.40
CA PHE A 49 -1.50 -21.74 23.64
C PHE A 49 -1.24 -22.38 22.27
N ASP A 50 -1.26 -23.71 22.17
CA ASP A 50 -1.13 -24.46 20.92
C ASP A 50 -2.33 -24.23 19.99
N GLU A 51 -3.55 -24.24 20.55
CA GLU A 51 -4.77 -23.90 19.80
C GLU A 51 -4.71 -22.45 19.31
N PHE A 52 -4.29 -21.52 20.19
CA PHE A 52 -4.12 -20.12 19.84
C PHE A 52 -3.07 -19.94 18.72
N ASP A 53 -1.89 -20.58 18.81
CA ASP A 53 -0.84 -20.46 17.79
C ASP A 53 -1.33 -20.95 16.43
N SER A 54 -1.96 -22.12 16.41
CA SER A 54 -2.49 -22.71 15.18
C SER A 54 -3.51 -21.78 14.51
N ASN A 55 -4.46 -21.25 15.29
CA ASN A 55 -5.47 -20.32 14.80
C ASN A 55 -4.85 -18.97 14.39
N TRP A 56 -3.90 -18.47 15.17
CA TRP A 56 -3.18 -17.22 14.89
C TRP A 56 -2.43 -17.31 13.57
N LYS A 57 -1.66 -18.39 13.34
CA LYS A 57 -0.92 -18.61 12.10
C LYS A 57 -1.83 -18.59 10.88
N ILE A 58 -2.98 -19.26 10.94
CA ILE A 58 -3.96 -19.29 9.84
C ILE A 58 -4.55 -17.91 9.59
N ARG A 59 -5.03 -17.24 10.65
CA ARG A 59 -5.68 -15.91 10.54
C ARG A 59 -4.70 -14.84 10.11
N ARG A 60 -3.49 -14.85 10.64
CA ARG A 60 -2.41 -13.92 10.28
C ARG A 60 -2.01 -14.07 8.81
N ARG A 61 -1.89 -15.30 8.30
CA ARG A 61 -1.63 -15.52 6.87
C ARG A 61 -2.72 -14.89 5.99
N LYS A 62 -3.99 -15.15 6.31
CA LYS A 62 -5.12 -14.54 5.59
C LYS A 62 -5.10 -13.01 5.66
N LEU A 63 -4.82 -12.45 6.84
CA LEU A 63 -4.70 -11.00 7.01
C LEU A 63 -3.57 -10.41 6.15
N MET A 64 -2.41 -11.07 6.10
CA MET A 64 -1.30 -10.63 5.26
C MET A 64 -1.66 -10.68 3.77
N GLU A 65 -2.31 -11.75 3.30
CA GLU A 65 -2.79 -11.84 1.92
C GLU A 65 -3.74 -10.69 1.55
N GLU A 66 -4.68 -10.34 2.43
CA GLU A 66 -5.61 -9.23 2.19
C GLU A 66 -4.92 -7.85 2.25
N LEU A 67 -3.95 -7.66 3.16
CA LEU A 67 -3.17 -6.43 3.23
C LEU A 67 -2.30 -6.22 1.98
N ASP A 68 -1.70 -7.29 1.45
CA ASP A 68 -0.90 -7.24 0.21
C ASP A 68 -1.79 -6.94 -1.00
N LYS A 69 -2.97 -7.57 -1.11
CA LYS A 69 -3.95 -7.24 -2.15
C LYS A 69 -4.36 -5.77 -2.10
N LEU A 70 -4.73 -5.27 -0.92
CA LEU A 70 -5.16 -3.89 -0.76
C LEU A 70 -4.02 -2.92 -1.07
N HIS A 71 -2.80 -3.20 -0.59
CA HIS A 71 -1.60 -2.44 -0.95
C HIS A 71 -1.41 -2.33 -2.46
N LYS A 72 -1.50 -3.46 -3.19
CA LYS A 72 -1.34 -3.50 -4.64
C LYS A 72 -2.40 -2.68 -5.35
N ILE A 73 -3.68 -2.85 -5.00
CA ILE A 73 -4.78 -2.09 -5.60
C ILE A 73 -4.61 -0.59 -5.38
N THR A 74 -4.34 -0.18 -4.14
CA THR A 74 -4.15 1.23 -3.80
C THR A 74 -2.93 1.82 -4.51
N LYS A 75 -1.83 1.06 -4.61
CA LYS A 75 -0.64 1.49 -5.33
C LYS A 75 -0.91 1.66 -6.84
N THR A 76 -1.54 0.66 -7.47
CA THR A 76 -1.91 0.73 -8.89
C THR A 76 -2.80 1.93 -9.17
N ALA A 77 -3.79 2.21 -8.32
CA ALA A 77 -4.65 3.38 -8.48
C ALA A 77 -3.84 4.69 -8.44
N ALA A 78 -2.93 4.85 -7.48
CA ALA A 78 -2.08 6.03 -7.40
C ALA A 78 -1.17 6.20 -8.62
N ASP A 79 -0.55 5.10 -9.07
CA ASP A 79 0.36 5.11 -10.22
C ASP A 79 -0.40 5.49 -11.51
N SER A 80 -1.61 4.94 -11.72
CA SER A 80 -2.46 5.29 -12.86
C SER A 80 -2.92 6.76 -12.85
N TYR A 81 -3.28 7.31 -11.69
CA TYR A 81 -3.66 8.73 -11.61
C TYR A 81 -2.49 9.67 -11.92
N GLU A 82 -1.27 9.34 -11.48
CA GLU A 82 -0.07 10.14 -11.77
C GLU A 82 0.34 10.05 -13.25
N GLU A 83 0.20 8.88 -13.87
CA GLU A 83 0.42 8.69 -15.30
C GLU A 83 -0.56 9.54 -16.12
N LEU A 84 -1.86 9.45 -15.82
CA LEU A 84 -2.89 10.25 -16.49
C LEU A 84 -2.66 11.75 -16.35
N ASP A 85 -2.28 12.23 -15.17
CA ASP A 85 -1.97 13.64 -14.94
C ASP A 85 -0.74 14.09 -15.73
N SER A 86 0.30 13.25 -15.78
CA SER A 86 1.53 13.51 -16.55
C SER A 86 1.27 13.58 -18.05
N GLU A 87 0.45 12.67 -18.58
CA GLU A 87 0.02 12.66 -19.98
C GLU A 87 -0.79 13.91 -20.33
N LEU A 88 -1.76 14.28 -19.48
CA LEU A 88 -2.58 15.46 -19.67
C LEU A 88 -1.73 16.74 -19.67
N ALA A 89 -0.83 16.89 -18.69
CA ALA A 89 0.07 18.03 -18.62
C ALA A 89 1.01 18.10 -19.83
N ARG A 90 1.45 16.95 -20.35
CA ARG A 90 2.25 16.88 -21.58
C ARG A 90 1.44 17.34 -22.80
N ALA A 91 0.22 16.83 -22.98
CA ALA A 91 -0.64 17.20 -24.10
C ALA A 91 -0.96 18.71 -24.10
N LEU A 92 -1.26 19.28 -22.94
CA LEU A 92 -1.49 20.73 -22.80
C LEU A 92 -0.25 21.54 -23.19
N ARG A 93 0.95 21.15 -22.71
CA ARG A 93 2.21 21.81 -23.08
C ARG A 93 2.54 21.71 -24.57
N GLU A 94 2.19 20.60 -25.22
CA GLU A 94 2.37 20.42 -26.66
C GLU A 94 1.41 21.33 -27.44
N ALA A 95 0.13 21.38 -27.07
CA ALA A 95 -0.86 22.29 -27.68
C ALA A 95 -0.50 23.78 -27.52
N ASP A 96 0.01 24.19 -26.36
CA ASP A 96 0.48 25.56 -26.13
C ASP A 96 1.67 25.94 -27.02
N LYS A 97 2.57 24.99 -27.30
CA LYS A 97 3.71 25.21 -28.21
C LYS A 97 3.26 25.36 -29.67
N GLU A 98 2.26 24.59 -30.08
CA GLU A 98 1.69 24.68 -31.43
C GLU A 98 0.96 26.00 -31.66
N SER A 99 0.14 26.44 -30.70
CA SER A 99 -0.57 27.73 -30.77
C SER A 99 0.38 28.94 -30.70
N GLY A 100 1.49 28.85 -29.95
CA GLY A 100 2.52 29.89 -29.86
C GLY A 100 3.35 30.07 -31.13
N LYS A 101 3.55 29.01 -31.94
CA LYS A 101 4.28 29.09 -33.22
C LYS A 101 3.51 29.88 -34.30
N GLY A 102 2.18 29.87 -34.28
CA GLY A 102 1.36 30.65 -35.22
C GLY A 102 1.42 32.16 -35.03
N LYS A 103 1.72 32.64 -33.81
CA LYS A 103 1.68 34.07 -33.46
C LYS A 103 2.96 34.84 -33.81
N LYS A 104 4.07 34.15 -34.10
CA LYS A 104 5.37 34.78 -34.45
C LYS A 104 5.62 34.94 -35.96
N GLY A 105 4.71 34.49 -36.82
CA GLY A 105 4.82 34.60 -38.29
C GLY A 105 3.95 35.69 -38.94
N GLY A 106 3.18 36.46 -38.14
CA GLY A 106 2.24 37.48 -38.62
C GLY A 106 2.44 38.82 -37.92
N GLY A 107 3.60 39.43 -38.11
CA GLY A 107 3.90 40.79 -37.68
C GLY A 107 4.86 41.40 -38.70
N SER A 108 4.35 42.38 -39.46
CA SER A 108 5.02 43.15 -40.50
C SER A 108 6.37 43.73 -40.11
#